data_AF-A0A099BBV9-F1
#
_entry.id   AF-A0A099BBV9-F1
#
_cell.length_a   1.000
_cell.length_b   1.000
_cell.length_c   1.000
_cell.angle_alpha   90.00
_cell.angle_beta   90.00
_cell.angle_gamma   90.00
#
_symmetry.space_group_name_H-M   'P 1'
#
loop_
_entity.id
_entity.type
_entity.pdbx_description
1 polymer ?
#
loop_
_entity_poly.entity_id
_entity_poly.type
_entity_poly.pdbx_seq_one_letter_code
_entity_poly.pdbx_strand_id
1 'polypeptide(L)' 'MHFLEAQKNEKYHLKSLSLSLLQEKGLSYFSIFDIRSTQAFLSAHLQGSFHAKDEGEIIESLRISHNYCMVVLNQGVQNL' A
#
# COMPACT_ATOMS: atom_id res chain seq x y z
N MET A 1 -6.09 3.66 -10.97
CA MET A 1 -5.52 3.50 -9.61
C MET A 1 -4.40 2.47 -9.69
N HIS A 2 -3.19 2.85 -9.29
CA HIS A 2 -1.98 2.02 -9.39
C HIS A 2 -1.46 1.70 -7.99
N PHE A 3 -1.07 0.45 -7.76
CA PHE A 3 -0.71 -0.09 -6.45
C PHE A 3 0.68 -0.71 -6.50
N LEU A 4 1.64 -0.39 -5.64
CA LEU A 4 3.01 -0.95 -5.78
C LEU A 4 3.28 -2.15 -4.85
N GLU A 5 3.60 -3.32 -5.43
CA GLU A 5 3.98 -4.54 -4.71
C GLU A 5 5.49 -4.61 -4.40
N ALA A 6 5.88 -5.05 -3.21
CA ALA A 6 7.26 -5.44 -2.89
C ALA A 6 7.32 -6.82 -2.19
N GLN A 7 8.31 -7.65 -2.58
CA GLN A 7 8.52 -9.01 -2.06
C GLN A 7 9.91 -9.18 -1.41
N LYS A 8 9.99 -10.08 -0.43
CA LYS A 8 11.05 -10.15 0.61
C LYS A 8 12.47 -10.49 0.13
N ASN A 9 12.70 -10.96 -1.10
CA ASN A 9 14.00 -11.54 -1.49
C ASN A 9 14.61 -11.04 -2.81
N GLU A 10 14.02 -10.06 -3.48
CA GLU A 10 14.61 -9.47 -4.68
C GLU A 10 14.46 -7.96 -4.59
N LYS A 11 15.60 -7.26 -4.53
CA LYS A 11 15.82 -5.85 -4.88
C LYS A 11 14.51 -5.12 -5.25
N TYR A 12 13.78 -4.60 -4.25
CA TYR A 12 12.41 -4.05 -4.31
C TYR A 12 11.86 -3.83 -5.73
N HIS A 13 11.39 -4.89 -6.40
CA HIS A 13 10.77 -4.77 -7.71
C HIS A 13 9.35 -4.26 -7.51
N LEU A 14 9.20 -2.94 -7.50
CA LEU A 14 7.91 -2.25 -7.44
C LEU A 14 7.04 -2.71 -8.63
N LYS A 15 6.04 -3.55 -8.38
CA LYS A 15 5.06 -3.95 -9.40
C LYS A 15 3.78 -3.17 -9.23
N SER A 16 3.30 -2.52 -10.28
CA SER A 16 1.97 -1.91 -10.25
C SER A 16 0.88 -3.00 -10.37
N LEU A 17 -0.01 -3.08 -9.40
CA LEU A 17 -1.25 -3.87 -9.41
C LEU A 17 -2.45 -2.92 -9.58
N SER A 18 -3.60 -3.46 -9.99
CA SER A 18 -4.88 -2.75 -9.98
C SER A 18 -5.66 -3.05 -8.70
N LEU A 19 -6.63 -2.18 -8.35
CA LEU A 19 -7.50 -2.39 -7.19
C LEU A 19 -8.29 -3.69 -7.33
N SER A 20 -8.82 -3.94 -8.54
CA SER A 20 -9.60 -5.14 -8.84
C SER A 20 -8.82 -6.43 -8.56
N LEU A 21 -7.54 -6.47 -8.93
CA LEU A 21 -6.69 -7.63 -8.71
C LEU A 21 -6.36 -7.82 -7.22
N LEU A 22 -6.20 -6.72 -6.47
CA LEU A 22 -5.99 -6.78 -5.02
C LEU A 22 -7.25 -7.23 -4.27
N GLN A 23 -8.42 -6.78 -4.72
CA GLN A 23 -9.71 -7.22 -4.19
C GLN A 23 -9.93 -8.71 -4.47
N GLU A 24 -9.61 -9.19 -5.67
CA GLU A 24 -9.69 -10.62 -6.04
C GLU A 24 -8.77 -11.48 -5.16
N LYS A 25 -7.56 -10.99 -4.87
CA LYS A 25 -6.59 -11.68 -4.00
C LYS A 25 -6.90 -11.57 -2.50
N GLY A 26 -7.82 -10.69 -2.11
CA GLY A 26 -8.16 -10.38 -0.73
C GLY A 26 -7.23 -9.34 -0.11
N LEU A 27 -7.77 -8.15 0.17
CA LEU A 27 -7.02 -7.01 0.72
C LEU A 27 -6.37 -7.30 2.08
N SER A 28 -6.99 -8.15 2.90
CA SER A 28 -6.50 -8.52 4.23
C SER A 28 -5.17 -9.28 4.23
N TYR A 29 -4.74 -9.81 3.08
CA TYR A 29 -3.44 -10.48 2.94
C TYR A 29 -2.28 -9.53 2.69
N PHE A 30 -2.56 -8.23 2.50
CA PHE A 30 -1.57 -7.21 2.18
C PHE A 30 -1.50 -6.15 3.26
N SER A 31 -0.30 -5.64 3.52
CA SER A 31 -0.14 -4.38 4.23
C SER A 31 -0.26 -3.24 3.21
N ILE A 32 -1.34 -2.47 3.32
CA ILE A 32 -1.66 -1.40 2.38
C ILE A 32 -1.27 -0.05 3.00
N PHE A 33 -0.37 0.67 2.36
CA PHE A 33 0.08 2.00 2.78
C PHE A 33 -0.36 3.05 1.77
N ASP A 34 -0.98 4.12 2.25
CA ASP A 34 -1.33 5.30 1.48
C ASP A 34 -0.29 6.39 1.71
N ILE A 35 0.38 6.83 0.64
CA ILE A 35 1.42 7.87 0.70
C ILE A 35 0.95 9.22 0.18
N ARG A 36 -0.36 9.37 -0.08
CA ARG A 36 -0.92 10.68 -0.44
C ARG A 36 -0.82 11.64 0.74
N SER A 37 -1.12 12.91 0.51
CA SER A 37 -1.17 13.88 1.61
C SER A 37 -2.16 13.46 2.70
N THR A 38 -1.88 13.83 3.95
CA THR A 38 -2.77 13.56 5.08
C THR A 38 -4.21 14.00 4.80
N GLN A 39 -4.38 15.15 4.14
CA GLN A 39 -5.71 15.64 3.75
C GLN A 39 -6.44 14.66 2.81
N ALA A 40 -5.73 14.10 1.83
CA ALA A 40 -6.30 13.15 0.88
C ALA A 40 -6.67 11.82 1.57
N PHE A 41 -5.81 11.33 2.47
CA PHE A 41 -6.08 10.13 3.27
C PHE A 41 -7.31 10.29 4.18
N LEU A 42 -7.39 11.42 4.91
CA LEU A 42 -8.52 11.72 5.78
C LEU A 42 -9.83 11.93 5.00
N SER A 43 -9.75 12.43 3.77
CA SER A 43 -10.93 12.61 2.93
C SER A 43 -11.54 11.29 2.44
N ALA A 44 -10.69 10.33 2.07
CA ALA A 44 -11.09 9.00 1.62
C ALA A 44 -9.87 8.07 1.62
N HIS A 45 -9.96 6.93 2.30
CA HIS A 45 -8.93 5.90 2.30
C HIS A 45 -9.57 4.51 2.22
N LEU A 46 -8.76 3.51 1.87
CA LEU A 46 -9.20 2.13 1.87
C LEU A 46 -9.25 1.62 3.32
N GLN A 47 -10.35 1.00 3.72
CA GLN A 47 -10.47 0.44 5.07
C GLN A 47 -9.33 -0.55 5.35
N GLY A 48 -8.67 -0.38 6.50
CA GLY A 48 -7.51 -1.21 6.90
C GLY A 48 -6.18 -0.79 6.29
N SER A 49 -6.14 0.29 5.49
CA SER A 49 -4.89 0.91 5.05
C SER A 49 -4.27 1.81 6.13
N PHE A 50 -2.95 1.97 6.07
CA PHE A 50 -2.17 2.86 6.93
C PHE A 50 -1.73 4.09 6.15
N HIS A 51 -1.68 5.26 6.80
CA HIS A 51 -1.06 6.44 6.21
C HIS A 51 0.44 6.43 6.49
N ALA A 52 1.25 6.72 5.47
CA ALA A 52 2.68 6.93 5.60
C ALA A 52 3.07 8.20 4.82
N LYS A 53 4.06 8.95 5.30
CA LYS A 53 4.49 10.19 4.61
C LYS A 53 5.34 9.90 3.39
N ASP A 54 6.12 8.84 3.42
CA ASP A 54 7.04 8.44 2.38
C ASP A 54 7.38 6.94 2.47
N GLU A 55 8.18 6.47 1.51
CA GLU A 55 8.65 5.08 1.46
C GLU A 55 9.54 4.71 2.66
N GLY A 56 10.21 5.68 3.29
CA GLY A 56 11.06 5.46 4.45
C GLY A 56 10.25 5.01 5.68
N GLU A 57 9.15 5.69 5.99
CA GLU A 57 8.22 5.30 7.07
C GLU A 57 7.64 3.90 6.83
N ILE A 58 7.41 3.52 5.57
CA ILE A 58 6.93 2.17 5.21
C ILE A 58 8.01 1.12 5.49
N ILE A 59 9.25 1.37 5.04
CA ILE A 59 10.37 0.45 5.27
C ILE A 59 10.61 0.25 6.76
N GLU A 60 10.53 1.31 7.57
CA GLU A 60 10.67 1.22 9.02
C GLU A 60 9.56 0.37 9.65
N SER A 61 8.30 0.62 9.26
CA SER A 61 7.15 -0.16 9.72
C SER A 61 7.28 -1.65 9.38
N LEU A 62 7.81 -1.97 8.20
CA LEU A 62 7.96 -3.35 7.71
C LEU A 62 9.18 -4.07 8.28
N ARG A 63 10.26 -3.37 8.65
CA ARG A 63 11.43 -3.98 9.31
C ARG A 63 11.09 -4.68 10.62
N ILE A 64 10.06 -4.20 11.30
CA ILE A 64 9.59 -4.76 12.57
C ILE A 64 8.70 -5.99 12.32
N SER A 65 7.99 -6.00 11.20
CA SER A 65 6.91 -6.94 10.89
C SER A 65 7.41 -7.99 9.87
N HIS A 66 7.87 -9.13 10.37
CA HIS A 66 8.74 -10.06 9.65
C HIS A 66 8.14 -10.82 8.43
N ASN A 67 6.97 -10.47 7.88
CA ASN A 67 6.35 -11.18 6.73
C ASN A 67 5.28 -10.36 6.02
N TYR A 68 5.60 -9.51 5.03
CA TYR A 68 4.54 -8.84 4.26
C TYR A 68 4.84 -8.66 2.77
N CYS A 69 3.79 -8.91 1.99
CA CYS A 69 3.59 -8.35 0.67
C CYS A 69 2.98 -6.95 0.85
N MET A 70 3.70 -5.94 0.35
CA MET A 70 3.36 -4.52 0.54
C MET A 70 2.55 -4.00 -0.62
N VAL A 71 1.65 -3.06 -0.38
CA VAL A 71 0.96 -2.32 -1.44
C VAL A 71 0.99 -0.82 -1.16
N VAL A 72 1.52 -0.01 -2.08
CA VAL A 72 1.57 1.47 -1.94
C VAL A 72 0.51 2.15 -2.81
N LEU A 73 -0.31 3.02 -2.21
CA LEU A 73 -1.29 3.88 -2.88
C LEU A 73 -0.68 5.27 -3.11
N ASN A 74 -0.44 5.64 -4.37
CA ASN A 74 0.07 6.96 -4.73
C ASN A 74 -0.94 7.83 -5.51
N GLN A 75 -2.15 7.31 -5.77
CA GLN A 75 -3.23 8.03 -6.43
C GLN A 75 -4.55 7.83 -5.71
N GLY A 76 -5.41 8.85 -5.79
CA GLY A 76 -6.66 8.88 -5.04
C GLY A 76 -7.55 7.69 -5.31
N VAL A 77 -8.17 7.18 -4.25
CA VAL A 77 -9.28 6.24 -4.36
C VAL A 77 -10.49 7.01 -4.85
N GLN A 78 -10.61 7.18 -6.17
CA GLN A 78 -11.83 7.68 -6.77
C GLN A 78 -12.78 6.49 -6.95
N ASN A 79 -13.92 6.56 -6.25
CA ASN A 79 -15.02 5.58 -6.26
C ASN A 79 -14.80 4.31 -5.42
N LEU A 80 -14.74 4.46 -4.09
CA LEU A 80 -15.26 3.44 -3.17
C LEU A 80 -16.65 3.87 -2.70
#